data_AF-A0A520AZC8-F1
#
_entry.id   AF-A0A520AZC8-F1
#
_cell.length_a   1.000
_cell.length_b   1.000
_cell.length_c   1.000
_cell.angle_alpha   90.00
_cell.angle_beta   90.00
_cell.angle_gamma   90.00
#
_symmetry.space_group_name_H-M   'P 1'
#
loop_
_entity.id
_entity.type
_entity.pdbx_description
1 polymer ?
#
loop_
_entity_poly.entity_id
_entity_poly.type
_entity_poly.pdbx_seq_one_letter_code
_entity_poly.pdbx_strand_id
1 'polypeptide(L)' 'NQGLYNGFLAAGLIWSLLITDHHWKFHVAIFFLTCVIIAGIYGAATASKKILYVQSVPALIALILLHLK' A
#
# COMPACT_ATOMS: atom_id res chain seq x y z
N ASN A 1 11.21 -6.69 -12.02
CA ASN A 1 11.97 -6.20 -10.85
C ASN A 1 11.04 -5.83 -9.70
N GLN A 2 10.92 -6.69 -8.68
CA GLN A 2 10.04 -6.45 -7.53
C GLN A 2 10.29 -5.09 -6.85
N GLY A 3 11.55 -4.66 -6.75
CA GLY A 3 11.91 -3.36 -6.18
C GLY A 3 11.34 -2.16 -6.94
N LEU A 4 11.28 -2.20 -8.28
CA LEU A 4 10.74 -1.10 -9.08
C LEU A 4 9.23 -0.94 -8.86
N TYR A 5 8.47 -2.05 -8.91
CA TYR A 5 7.03 -2.02 -8.65
C TYR A 5 6.71 -1.53 -7.24
N ASN A 6 7.44 -2.03 -6.24
CA ASN A 6 7.29 -1.56 -4.86
C ASN A 6 7.67 -0.07 -4.72
N GLY A 7 8.66 0.39 -5.49
CA GLY A 7 9.04 1.80 -5.57
C GLY A 7 7.91 2.70 -6.08
N PHE A 8 7.19 2.28 -7.13
CA PHE A 8 6.02 3.01 -7.62
C PHE A 8 4.89 3.08 -6.57
N LEU A 9 4.63 1.97 -5.87
CA LEU A 9 3.63 1.93 -4.80
C LEU A 9 4.02 2.88 -3.64
N ALA A 10 5.29 2.86 -3.24
CA ALA A 10 5.80 3.76 -2.20
C ALA A 10 5.73 5.23 -2.63
N ALA A 11 6.10 5.55 -3.88
CA ALA A 11 6.00 6.91 -4.42
C ALA A 11 4.55 7.41 -4.41
N GLY A 12 3.58 6.56 -4.76
CA GLY A 12 2.16 6.87 -4.67
C GLY A 12 1.67 7.16 -3.26
N LEU A 13 2.14 6.39 -2.27
CA LEU A 13 1.84 6.66 -0.86
C LEU A 13 2.46 7.96 -0.38
N ILE A 14 3.73 8.23 -0.71
CA ILE A 14 4.38 9.52 -0.40
C ILE A 14 3.62 10.67 -1.04
N TRP A 15 3.20 10.51 -2.30
CA TRP A 15 2.41 11.52 -2.99
C TRP A 15 1.10 11.82 -2.26
N SER A 16 0.39 10.80 -1.76
CA SER A 16 -0.83 11.00 -0.97
C SER A 16 -0.62 11.90 0.26
N LEU A 17 0.57 11.85 0.89
CA LEU A 17 0.91 12.69 2.05
C LEU A 17 1.12 14.16 1.68
N LEU A 18 1.43 14.45 0.42
CA LEU A 18 1.66 15.80 -0.10
C LEU A 18 0.39 16.45 -0.66
N ILE A 19 -0.70 15.69 -0.79
CA ILE A 19 -1.99 16.23 -1.25
C ILE A 19 -2.63 17.06 -0.14
N THR A 20 -2.99 18.31 -0.48
CA THR A 20 -3.63 19.27 0.44
C THR A 20 -5.13 19.06 0.57
N ASP A 21 -5.81 18.66 -0.50
CA ASP A 21 -7.22 18.31 -0.48
C ASP A 21 -7.44 17.02 0.34
N HIS A 22 -8.27 17.12 1.38
CA HIS A 22 -8.45 16.03 2.33
C HIS A 22 -9.07 14.78 1.70
N HIS A 23 -10.05 14.96 0.81
CA HIS A 23 -10.74 13.84 0.16
C HIS A 23 -9.80 13.13 -0.81
N TRP A 24 -9.08 13.87 -1.64
CA TRP A 24 -8.11 13.30 -2.58
C TRP A 24 -6.95 12.60 -1.88
N LYS A 25 -6.42 13.19 -0.80
CA LYS A 25 -5.41 12.53 0.03
C LYS A 25 -5.89 11.17 0.52
N PHE A 26 -7.12 11.11 1.04
CA PHE A 26 -7.72 9.88 1.54
C PHE A 26 -7.91 8.82 0.44
N HIS A 27 -8.50 9.20 -0.69
CA HIS A 27 -8.74 8.28 -1.80
C HIS A 27 -7.45 7.75 -2.44
N VAL A 28 -6.43 8.60 -2.61
CA VAL A 28 -5.14 8.18 -3.17
C VAL A 28 -4.41 7.24 -2.21
N ALA A 29 -4.44 7.52 -0.89
CA ALA A 29 -3.87 6.61 0.10
C ALA A 29 -4.55 5.23 0.09
N ILE A 30 -5.89 5.20 0.04
CA ILE A 30 -6.66 3.94 -0.07
C ILE A 30 -6.29 3.16 -1.32
N PHE A 31 -6.23 3.82 -2.47
CA PHE A 31 -5.89 3.18 -3.73
C PHE A 31 -4.53 2.49 -3.65
N PHE A 32 -3.48 3.22 -3.25
CA PHE A 32 -2.15 2.64 -3.17
C PHE A 32 -2.01 1.58 -2.07
N LEU A 33 -2.63 1.75 -0.91
CA LEU A 33 -2.65 0.71 0.13
C LEU A 33 -3.32 -0.58 -0.38
N THR A 34 -4.42 -0.46 -1.12
CA THR A 34 -5.10 -1.62 -1.72
C THR A 34 -4.22 -2.30 -2.75
N CYS A 35 -3.52 -1.53 -3.59
CA CYS A 35 -2.53 -2.08 -4.52
C CYS A 35 -1.40 -2.84 -3.81
N VAL A 36 -0.88 -2.29 -2.69
CA VAL A 36 0.15 -2.96 -1.88
C VAL A 36 -0.38 -4.27 -1.29
N ILE A 37 -1.62 -4.30 -0.80
CA ILE A 37 -2.25 -5.52 -0.28
C ILE A 37 -2.34 -6.59 -1.37
N ILE A 38 -2.88 -6.25 -2.54
CA ILE A 38 -3.05 -7.18 -3.68
C ILE A 38 -1.69 -7.68 -4.16
N ALA A 39 -0.72 -6.79 -4.36
CA ALA A 39 0.64 -7.15 -4.77
C ALA A 39 1.30 -8.08 -3.75
N GLY A 40 1.11 -7.83 -2.46
CA GLY A 40 1.66 -8.66 -1.39
C GLY A 40 1.01 -10.03 -1.30
N ILE A 41 -0.30 -10.14 -1.53
CA ILE A 41 -1.01 -11.44 -1.59
C ILE A 41 -0.51 -12.25 -2.78
N TYR A 42 -0.43 -11.63 -3.96
CA TYR A 42 0.07 -12.28 -5.16
C TYR A 42 1.55 -12.68 -5.01
N GLY A 43 2.39 -11.81 -4.45
CA GLY A 43 3.78 -12.10 -4.14
C GLY A 43 3.95 -13.22 -3.12
N ALA A 44 3.06 -13.30 -2.13
CA ALA A 44 3.06 -14.39 -1.15
C ALA A 44 2.69 -15.74 -1.77
N ALA A 45 1.75 -15.76 -2.72
CA ALA A 45 1.33 -16.96 -3.42
C ALA A 45 2.38 -17.46 -4.43
N THR A 46 3.14 -16.56 -5.05
CA THR A 46 4.02 -16.88 -6.19
C THR A 46 5.51 -16.91 -5.85
N ALA A 47 5.98 -16.15 -4.86
CA ALA A 47 7.40 -16.01 -4.56
C ALA A 47 7.76 -16.43 -3.13
N SER A 48 7.15 -15.83 -2.10
CA SER A 48 7.47 -16.17 -0.71
C SER A 48 6.40 -15.73 0.27
N LYS A 49 5.98 -16.63 1.17
CA LYS A 49 5.03 -16.33 2.26
C LYS A 49 5.48 -15.16 3.15
N LYS A 50 6.79 -14.87 3.23
CA LYS A 50 7.33 -13.71 3.96
C LYS A 50 6.77 -12.39 3.45
N ILE A 51 6.47 -12.29 2.15
CA ILE A 51 5.93 -11.08 1.51
C ILE A 51 4.59 -10.69 2.14
N LEU A 52 3.74 -11.66 2.49
CA LEU A 52 2.46 -11.39 3.15
C LEU A 52 2.65 -10.58 4.44
N TYR A 53 3.60 -10.98 5.28
CA TYR A 53 3.85 -10.38 6.60
C TYR A 53 4.60 -9.04 6.51
N VAL A 54 5.44 -8.85 5.48
CA VAL A 54 6.22 -7.62 5.31
C VAL A 54 5.47 -6.57 4.47
N GLN A 55 4.50 -6.97 3.65
CA GLN A 55 3.82 -6.09 2.70
C GLN A 55 2.30 -6.00 2.96
N SER A 56 1.56 -7.11 2.85
CA SER A 56 0.09 -7.08 2.96
C SER A 56 -0.40 -6.77 4.37
N VAL A 57 0.19 -7.37 5.40
CA VAL A 57 -0.23 -7.14 6.80
C VAL A 57 -0.02 -5.68 7.22
N PRO A 58 1.16 -5.06 7.04
CA PRO A 58 1.34 -3.64 7.36
C PRO A 58 0.43 -2.72 6.56
N ALA A 59 0.21 -3.00 5.27
CA ALA A 59 -0.68 -2.20 4.44
C ALA A 59 -2.15 -2.29 4.88
N LEU A 60 -2.61 -3.47 5.30
CA LEU A 60 -3.94 -3.65 5.87
C LEU A 60 -4.10 -2.89 7.19
N ILE A 61 -3.11 -2.94 8.08
CA ILE A 61 -3.11 -2.16 9.33
C ILE A 61 -3.17 -0.66 9.02
N ALA A 62 -2.35 -0.17 8.10
CA ALA A 62 -2.39 1.23 7.68
C ALA A 62 -3.75 1.63 7.09
N LEU A 63 -4.38 0.76 6.31
CA LEU A 63 -5.71 1.01 5.74
C LEU A 63 -6.79 1.12 6.82
N ILE A 64 -6.74 0.25 7.83
CA ILE A 64 -7.66 0.30 8.98
C ILE A 64 -7.44 1.60 9.76
N LEU A 65 -6.18 1.92 10.11
CA LEU A 65 -5.84 3.14 10.84
C LEU A 65 -6.25 4.41 10.09
N LEU A 66 -6.19 4.40 8.77
CA LEU A 66 -6.63 5.53 7.94
C LEU A 66 -8.13 5.80 8.09
N HIS A 67 -8.96 4.78 8.34
CA HIS A 67 -10.41 4.93 8.53
C HIS A 67 -10.81 5.21 9.98
N LEU A 68 -9.92 4.97 10.95
CA LEU A 68 -10.15 5.26 12.36
C LEU A 68 -9.76 6.68 12.77
N LYS A 69 -9.12 7.42 11.85
CA LYS A 69 -8.63 8.78 12.04
C LYS A 69 -9.66 9.80 11.57
#